data_AF-A0A1F8NU02-F1
#
_entry.id   AF-A0A1F8NU02-F1
#
_cell.length_a   1.000
_cell.length_b   1.000
_cell.length_c   1.000
_cell.angle_alpha   90.00
_cell.angle_beta   90.00
_cell.angle_gamma   90.00
#
_symmetry.space_group_name_H-M   'P 1'
#
loop_
_entity.id
_entity.type
_entity.pdbx_description
1 polymer ?
#
loop_
_entity_poly.entity_id
_entity_poly.type
_entity_poly.pdbx_seq_one_letter_code
_entity_poly.pdbx_strand_id
1 'polypeptide(L)'
;MGNETVKNGFRQGSGRGNIPYHNDINSPITFSFSAAAGAANVADVTITAVDGSGATVAGVFSPLVFLSDAATGAGLTSTTASGTVTAKSASGADLGAITAKKALFLQSLATGIAILEITDTAKTGFYVCAVNPFTGETHVSSQLVTASYGA
;
A
#
# COMPACT_ATOMS: atom_id res chain seq x y z
N MET A 1 28.81 -17.52 -7.43
CA MET A 1 27.34 -17.68 -7.39
C MET A 1 26.91 -18.24 -8.73
N GLY A 2 26.27 -19.41 -8.77
CA GLY A 2 25.92 -20.09 -10.01
C GLY A 2 24.93 -19.27 -10.83
N ASN A 3 25.13 -19.22 -12.15
CA ASN A 3 24.23 -18.60 -13.11
C ASN A 3 22.95 -19.45 -13.24
N GLU A 4 22.02 -19.29 -12.30
CA GLU A 4 20.69 -19.89 -12.40
C GLU A 4 19.92 -19.26 -13.57
N THR A 5 19.48 -20.08 -14.52
CA THR A 5 18.86 -19.61 -15.77
C THR A 5 17.48 -18.97 -15.50
N VAL A 6 17.25 -17.79 -16.07
CA VAL A 6 15.93 -17.14 -16.12
C VAL A 6 15.17 -17.67 -17.35
N LYS A 7 13.92 -18.11 -17.17
CA LYS A 7 13.02 -18.53 -18.25
C LYS A 7 11.63 -17.96 -18.02
N ASN A 8 11.03 -17.40 -19.07
CA ASN A 8 9.65 -16.87 -19.06
C ASN A 8 9.37 -15.87 -17.94
N GLY A 9 10.34 -15.02 -17.56
CA GLY A 9 10.17 -14.06 -16.47
C GLY A 9 10.28 -14.65 -15.06
N PHE A 10 10.82 -15.87 -14.93
CA PHE A 10 11.07 -16.50 -13.65
C PHE A 10 12.52 -17.00 -13.55
N ARG A 11 13.14 -16.81 -12.38
CA ARG A 11 14.43 -17.40 -12.02
C ARG A 11 14.18 -18.73 -11.28
N GLN A 12 14.90 -19.78 -11.66
CA GLN A 12 14.81 -21.07 -10.97
C GLN A 12 15.61 -20.99 -9.66
N GLY A 13 14.93 -20.82 -8.53
CA GLY A 13 15.58 -20.86 -7.23
C GLY A 13 15.92 -22.30 -6.81
N SER A 14 17.05 -22.47 -6.14
CA SER A 14 17.45 -23.72 -5.49
C SER A 14 16.48 -24.10 -4.36
N GLY A 15 15.39 -24.79 -4.73
CA GLY A 15 14.51 -25.52 -3.79
C GLY A 15 13.12 -24.92 -3.51
N ARG A 16 12.68 -23.82 -4.16
CA ARG A 16 11.37 -23.17 -3.85
C ARG A 16 10.50 -22.78 -5.06
N GLY A 17 10.71 -23.42 -6.21
CA GLY A 17 9.92 -23.13 -7.42
C GLY A 17 10.34 -21.84 -8.13
N ASN A 18 9.64 -21.51 -9.22
CA ASN A 18 9.95 -20.39 -10.10
C ASN A 18 9.72 -19.04 -9.39
N ILE A 19 10.76 -18.23 -9.19
CA ILE A 19 10.71 -16.91 -8.54
C ILE A 19 10.47 -15.84 -9.62
N PRO A 20 9.48 -14.95 -9.50
CA PRO A 20 9.27 -13.89 -10.49
C PRO A 20 10.50 -12.98 -10.60
N TYR A 21 10.97 -12.75 -11.82
CA TYR A 21 12.21 -12.04 -12.11
C TYR A 21 11.98 -11.01 -13.22
N HIS A 22 12.35 -9.76 -12.96
CA HIS A 22 12.25 -8.68 -13.95
C HIS A 22 13.43 -7.73 -13.77
N ASN A 23 13.92 -7.13 -14.87
CA ASN A 23 14.96 -6.10 -14.85
C ASN A 23 16.18 -6.45 -13.94
N ASP A 24 16.67 -7.66 -14.07
CA ASP A 24 17.79 -8.22 -13.31
C ASP A 24 17.64 -8.29 -11.77
N ILE A 25 16.41 -8.21 -11.27
CA ILE A 25 16.08 -8.36 -9.86
C ILE A 25 14.99 -9.41 -9.64
N ASN A 26 15.07 -10.13 -8.51
CA ASN A 26 13.93 -10.91 -8.02
C ASN A 26 12.82 -9.93 -7.64
N SER A 27 11.57 -10.26 -7.97
CA SER A 27 10.44 -9.39 -7.62
C SER A 27 10.07 -9.62 -6.15
N PRO A 28 9.84 -8.55 -5.36
CA PRO A 28 9.21 -8.72 -4.05
C PRO A 28 7.82 -9.32 -4.24
N ILE A 29 7.49 -10.35 -3.46
CA ILE A 29 6.14 -10.93 -3.46
C ILE A 29 5.44 -10.78 -2.11
N THR A 30 6.18 -10.43 -1.07
CA THR A 30 5.64 -10.14 0.26
C THR A 30 6.59 -9.20 1.03
N PHE A 31 6.15 -8.76 2.20
CA PHE A 31 6.94 -7.96 3.13
C PHE A 31 7.05 -8.70 4.46
N SER A 32 8.26 -8.72 5.04
CA SER A 32 8.46 -9.14 6.42
C SER A 32 8.56 -7.93 7.34
N PHE A 33 8.16 -8.11 8.60
CA PHE A 33 8.10 -7.05 9.61
C PHE A 33 8.86 -7.49 10.85
N SER A 34 9.71 -6.62 11.39
CA SER A 34 10.40 -6.82 12.66
C SER A 34 10.30 -5.53 13.48
N ALA A 35 9.64 -5.60 14.64
CA ALA A 35 9.54 -4.48 15.56
C ALA A 35 10.67 -4.54 16.60
N ALA A 36 11.27 -3.39 16.90
CA ALA A 36 12.26 -3.22 17.96
C ALA A 36 11.93 -1.99 18.81
N ALA A 37 12.39 -1.99 20.05
CA ALA A 37 12.28 -0.82 20.91
C ALA A 37 13.20 0.30 20.40
N GLY A 38 12.63 1.48 20.16
CA GLY A 38 13.38 2.70 19.86
C GLY A 38 13.70 3.49 21.12
N ALA A 39 13.62 4.82 21.02
CA ALA A 39 13.66 5.72 22.17
C ALA A 39 12.42 5.53 23.09
N ALA A 40 12.36 6.29 24.18
CA ALA A 40 11.21 6.25 25.09
C ALA A 40 9.89 6.49 24.33
N ASN A 41 8.93 5.56 24.48
CA ASN A 41 7.63 5.56 23.81
C ASN A 41 7.67 5.47 22.27
N VAL A 42 8.77 4.97 21.69
CA VAL A 42 8.92 4.79 20.23
C VAL A 42 9.13 3.31 19.89
N ALA A 43 8.43 2.84 18.86
CA ALA A 43 8.65 1.53 18.26
C ALA A 43 9.22 1.70 16.84
N ASP A 44 10.35 1.06 16.57
CA ASP A 44 10.95 1.01 15.24
C ASP A 44 10.49 -0.27 14.53
N VAL A 45 9.70 -0.14 13.46
CA VAL A 45 9.25 -1.27 12.65
C VAL A 45 10.08 -1.31 11.37
N THR A 46 10.90 -2.35 11.23
CA THR A 46 11.63 -2.62 10.00
C THR A 46 10.73 -3.39 9.04
N ILE A 47 10.52 -2.84 7.83
CA ILE A 47 9.73 -3.46 6.76
C ILE A 47 10.70 -3.89 5.66
N THR A 48 10.73 -5.17 5.32
CA THR A 48 11.67 -5.72 4.33
C THR A 48 10.90 -6.33 3.16
N ALA A 49 11.17 -5.87 1.95
CA ALA A 49 10.69 -6.49 0.72
C ALA A 49 11.40 -7.85 0.53
N VAL A 50 10.64 -8.94 0.42
CA VAL A 50 11.19 -10.28 0.25
C VAL A 50 10.60 -10.98 -0.97
N ASP A 51 11.43 -11.78 -1.64
CA ASP A 51 11.01 -12.60 -2.77
C ASP A 51 10.36 -13.91 -2.33
N GLY A 52 9.95 -14.73 -3.29
CA GLY A 52 9.33 -16.03 -3.02
C GLY A 52 10.22 -17.07 -2.37
N SER A 53 11.53 -16.83 -2.32
CA SER A 53 12.47 -17.65 -1.55
C SER A 53 12.65 -17.17 -0.11
N GLY A 54 12.07 -16.01 0.25
CA GLY A 54 12.26 -15.37 1.55
C GLY A 54 13.55 -14.56 1.64
N ALA A 55 14.23 -14.33 0.51
CA ALA A 55 15.43 -13.49 0.47
C ALA A 55 15.04 -12.02 0.34
N THR A 56 15.81 -11.14 0.98
CA THR A 56 15.65 -9.69 0.83
C THR A 56 15.92 -9.28 -0.61
N VAL A 57 15.00 -8.51 -1.18
CA VAL A 57 15.18 -7.91 -2.50
C VAL A 57 15.80 -6.52 -2.33
N ALA A 58 16.97 -6.29 -2.92
CA ALA A 58 17.57 -4.98 -2.97
C ALA A 58 16.87 -4.10 -4.02
N GLY A 59 16.41 -2.92 -3.61
CA GLY A 59 15.74 -1.97 -4.51
C GLY A 59 15.03 -0.86 -3.73
N VAL A 60 14.57 0.16 -4.45
CA VAL A 60 13.69 1.19 -3.90
C VAL A 60 12.25 0.78 -4.18
N PHE A 61 11.50 0.53 -3.12
CA PHE A 61 10.08 0.17 -3.18
C PHE A 61 9.27 1.20 -2.41
N SER A 62 8.08 1.53 -2.91
CA SER A 62 7.16 2.48 -2.29
C SER A 62 5.89 1.77 -1.82
N PRO A 63 5.95 0.92 -0.78
CA PRO A 63 4.75 0.25 -0.27
C PRO A 63 3.79 1.27 0.37
N LEU A 64 2.49 1.01 0.24
CA LEU A 64 1.49 1.69 1.05
C LEU A 64 1.50 1.07 2.46
N VAL A 65 1.87 1.86 3.46
CA VAL A 65 1.93 1.43 4.87
C VAL A 65 0.82 2.12 5.66
N PHE A 66 0.10 1.35 6.48
CA PHE A 66 -0.96 1.86 7.36
C PHE A 66 -0.98 1.08 8.68
N LEU A 67 -1.50 1.71 9.73
CA LEU A 67 -1.78 1.06 11.01
C LEU A 67 -3.24 0.58 11.03
N SER A 68 -3.50 -0.60 11.59
CA SER A 68 -4.80 -1.23 11.70
C SER A 68 -5.07 -1.67 13.13
N ASP A 69 -6.32 -1.63 13.57
CA ASP A 69 -6.79 -2.20 14.85
C ASP A 69 -7.31 -3.64 14.70
N ALA A 70 -7.45 -4.13 13.46
CA ALA A 70 -7.83 -5.51 13.16
C ALA A 70 -6.60 -6.41 13.06
N ALA A 71 -6.64 -7.60 13.68
CA ALA A 71 -5.58 -8.61 13.56
C ALA A 71 -5.33 -9.09 12.11
N THR A 72 -6.32 -8.89 11.22
CA THR A 72 -6.24 -9.20 9.79
C THR A 72 -5.71 -8.03 8.95
N GLY A 73 -5.46 -6.86 9.56
CA GLY A 73 -5.12 -5.64 8.83
C GLY A 73 -6.30 -5.02 8.07
N ALA A 74 -7.53 -5.45 8.33
CA ALA A 74 -8.72 -4.94 7.65
C ALA A 74 -9.09 -3.53 8.16
N GLY A 75 -8.63 -2.51 7.44
CA GLY A 75 -8.98 -1.10 7.69
C GLY A 75 -7.91 -0.31 8.45
N LEU A 76 -8.06 1.01 8.43
CA LEU A 76 -7.21 1.94 9.19
C LEU A 76 -7.63 1.94 10.67
N THR A 77 -6.63 2.01 11.56
CA THR A 77 -6.86 2.14 13.01
C THR A 77 -7.79 3.31 13.31
N SER A 78 -8.78 3.06 14.18
CA SER A 78 -9.62 4.10 14.76
C SER A 78 -8.91 4.91 15.86
N THR A 79 -7.77 4.40 16.35
CA THR A 79 -6.93 5.04 17.37
C THR A 79 -5.64 5.56 16.73
N THR A 80 -5.34 6.84 16.96
CA THR A 80 -4.11 7.46 16.46
C THR A 80 -2.96 7.24 17.45
N ALA A 81 -1.76 6.93 16.95
CA ALA A 81 -0.55 6.97 17.76
C ALA A 81 -0.38 8.40 18.32
N SER A 82 -0.04 8.53 19.61
CA SER A 82 0.07 9.86 20.24
C SER A 82 1.19 10.74 19.66
N GLY A 83 2.13 10.14 18.92
CA GLY A 83 3.18 10.82 18.16
C GLY A 83 3.04 10.60 16.66
N THR A 84 3.89 11.27 15.88
CA THR A 84 3.91 11.15 14.42
C THR A 84 4.37 9.76 13.99
N VAL A 85 3.60 9.11 13.12
CA VAL A 85 4.04 7.92 12.37
C VAL A 85 4.74 8.40 11.11
N THR A 86 6.04 8.14 10.99
CA THR A 86 6.90 8.66 9.91
C THR A 86 8.03 7.69 9.64
N ALA A 87 8.56 7.69 8.41
CA ALA A 87 9.80 6.99 8.11
C ALA A 87 10.93 7.47 9.03
N LYS A 88 11.63 6.51 9.65
CA LYS A 88 12.81 6.82 10.47
C LYS A 88 13.89 7.51 9.64
N SER A 89 14.58 8.46 10.25
CA SER A 89 15.68 9.19 9.60
C SER A 89 16.68 8.23 8.92
N ALA A 90 17.08 8.56 7.70
CA ALA A 90 17.95 7.76 6.84
C ALA A 90 17.46 6.33 6.53
N SER A 91 16.18 6.02 6.75
CA SER A 91 15.59 4.68 6.51
C SER A 91 14.52 4.67 5.41
N GLY A 92 14.34 5.79 4.72
CA GLY A 92 13.31 6.01 3.71
C GLY A 92 12.85 7.47 3.70
N ALA A 93 11.75 7.73 2.98
CA ALA A 93 11.09 9.03 2.97
C ALA A 93 9.57 8.84 2.87
N ASP A 94 8.81 9.68 3.56
CA ASP A 94 7.36 9.72 3.43
C ASP A 94 7.00 10.46 2.13
N LEU A 95 6.48 9.75 1.13
CA LEU A 95 6.09 10.34 -0.16
C LEU A 95 4.70 11.01 -0.12
N GLY A 96 3.91 10.72 0.90
CA GLY A 96 2.58 11.28 1.12
C GLY A 96 1.87 10.59 2.27
N ALA A 97 0.94 11.29 2.93
CA ALA A 97 0.12 10.76 4.00
C ALA A 97 -1.33 10.64 3.57
N ILE A 98 -1.91 9.44 3.70
CA ILE A 98 -3.36 9.26 3.58
C ILE A 98 -3.97 9.73 4.90
N THR A 99 -4.49 10.96 4.88
CA THR A 99 -5.22 11.53 6.01
C THR A 99 -6.71 11.25 5.84
N ALA A 100 -7.39 10.96 6.96
CA ALA A 100 -8.79 10.59 6.93
C ALA A 100 -9.63 11.60 6.12
N LYS A 101 -10.48 11.09 5.22
CA LYS A 101 -11.57 11.79 4.51
C LYS A 101 -11.23 12.60 3.25
N LYS A 102 -9.98 12.62 2.77
CA LYS A 102 -9.64 13.29 1.48
C LYS A 102 -9.13 12.33 0.38
N ALA A 103 -8.61 11.17 0.75
CA ALA A 103 -8.30 10.06 -0.15
C ALA A 103 -8.56 8.75 0.63
N LEU A 104 -9.26 7.80 0.02
CA LEU A 104 -9.64 6.54 0.67
C LEU A 104 -9.06 5.36 -0.09
N PHE A 105 -8.52 4.38 0.63
CA PHE A 105 -8.26 3.06 0.07
C PHE A 105 -9.50 2.19 0.32
N LEU A 106 -10.34 2.06 -0.70
CA LEU A 106 -11.71 1.52 -0.62
C LEU A 106 -11.75 0.08 -1.15
N GLN A 107 -12.42 -0.82 -0.44
CA GLN A 107 -12.72 -2.18 -0.89
C GLN A 107 -14.14 -2.25 -1.46
N SER A 108 -14.32 -2.95 -2.58
CA SER A 108 -15.63 -3.21 -3.18
C SER A 108 -16.29 -4.48 -2.64
N LEU A 109 -17.60 -4.58 -2.84
CA LEU A 109 -18.36 -5.81 -2.66
C LEU A 109 -17.86 -6.89 -3.63
N ALA A 110 -18.24 -8.15 -3.39
CA ALA A 110 -17.90 -9.26 -4.29
C ALA A 110 -18.41 -9.06 -5.73
N THR A 111 -19.39 -8.16 -5.94
CA THR A 111 -19.88 -7.73 -7.26
C THR A 111 -18.95 -6.75 -7.98
N GLY A 112 -17.87 -6.31 -7.33
CA GLY A 112 -16.99 -5.25 -7.81
C GLY A 112 -17.49 -3.84 -7.55
N ILE A 113 -18.64 -3.67 -6.89
CA ILE A 113 -19.27 -2.36 -6.65
C ILE A 113 -18.89 -1.85 -5.26
N ALA A 114 -18.47 -0.59 -5.18
CA ALA A 114 -18.36 0.17 -3.92
C ALA A 114 -19.14 1.48 -4.07
N ILE A 115 -19.86 1.88 -3.03
CA ILE A 115 -20.60 3.15 -3.00
C ILE A 115 -19.90 4.08 -2.01
N LEU A 116 -19.46 5.24 -2.50
CA LEU A 116 -18.86 6.27 -1.68
C LEU A 116 -19.96 7.23 -1.20
N GLU A 117 -20.11 7.35 0.12
CA GLU A 117 -20.97 8.38 0.72
C GLU A 117 -20.17 9.67 0.90
N ILE A 118 -20.69 10.78 0.36
CA ILE A 118 -20.10 12.12 0.49
C ILE A 118 -21.15 13.04 1.11
N THR A 119 -20.91 13.47 2.34
CA THR A 119 -21.71 14.49 3.01
C THR A 119 -20.98 15.83 2.92
N ASP A 120 -21.56 16.77 2.19
CA ASP A 120 -21.02 18.13 2.09
C ASP A 120 -22.14 19.16 2.07
N THR A 121 -22.25 19.95 3.14
CA THR A 121 -23.24 21.04 3.26
C THR A 121 -23.02 22.12 2.20
N ALA A 122 -21.78 22.33 1.77
CA ALA A 122 -21.46 23.31 0.73
C ALA A 122 -21.80 22.80 -0.69
N LYS A 123 -22.11 21.50 -0.84
CA LYS A 123 -22.43 20.84 -2.11
C LYS A 123 -21.36 21.11 -3.18
N THR A 124 -20.10 20.97 -2.81
CA THR A 124 -18.91 21.31 -3.61
C THR A 124 -18.82 20.43 -4.86
N GLY A 125 -18.34 21.00 -5.97
CA GLY A 125 -18.14 20.26 -7.21
C GLY A 125 -16.86 19.41 -7.22
N PHE A 126 -16.88 18.25 -6.57
CA PHE A 126 -15.75 17.31 -6.57
C PHE A 126 -15.71 16.44 -7.82
N TYR A 127 -14.52 15.96 -8.19
CA TYR A 127 -14.33 14.83 -9.08
C TYR A 127 -13.96 13.61 -8.21
N VAL A 128 -14.70 12.51 -8.35
CA VAL A 128 -14.34 11.26 -7.69
C VAL A 128 -13.35 10.54 -8.58
N CYS A 129 -12.16 10.28 -8.06
CA CYS A 129 -11.10 9.58 -8.78
C CYS A 129 -10.87 8.21 -8.14
N ALA A 130 -10.68 7.20 -8.99
CA ALA A 130 -10.28 5.87 -8.57
C ALA A 130 -9.03 5.46 -9.34
N VAL A 131 -8.03 4.96 -8.63
CA VAL A 131 -6.83 4.37 -9.25
C VAL A 131 -7.10 2.89 -9.45
N ASN A 132 -6.92 2.41 -10.68
CA ASN A 132 -6.99 0.99 -10.99
C ASN A 132 -5.85 0.27 -10.24
N PRO A 133 -6.15 -0.69 -9.35
CA PRO A 133 -5.13 -1.33 -8.52
C PRO A 133 -4.20 -2.27 -9.31
N PHE A 134 -4.53 -2.61 -10.55
CA PHE A 134 -3.73 -3.49 -11.41
C PHE A 134 -2.86 -2.72 -12.41
N THR A 135 -3.34 -1.59 -12.92
CA THR A 135 -2.63 -0.81 -13.95
C THR A 135 -2.05 0.50 -13.42
N GLY A 136 -2.52 1.01 -12.28
CA GLY A 136 -2.17 2.33 -11.76
C GLY A 136 -2.84 3.50 -12.49
N GLU A 137 -3.71 3.22 -13.48
CA GLU A 137 -4.42 4.25 -14.24
C GLU A 137 -5.44 4.98 -13.35
N THR A 138 -5.49 6.31 -13.44
CA THR A 138 -6.48 7.11 -12.72
C THR A 138 -7.72 7.33 -13.57
N HIS A 139 -8.85 6.80 -13.11
CA HIS A 139 -10.16 7.04 -13.68
C HIS A 139 -10.85 8.17 -12.93
N VAL A 140 -11.45 9.11 -13.67
CA VAL A 140 -12.06 10.33 -13.13
C VAL A 140 -13.54 10.34 -13.49
N SER A 141 -14.41 10.59 -12.51
CA SER A 141 -15.86 10.74 -12.73
C SER A 141 -16.19 12.05 -13.46
N SER A 142 -17.45 12.24 -13.85
CA SER A 142 -17.97 13.61 -14.05
C SER A 142 -17.92 14.39 -12.74
N GLN A 143 -17.86 15.73 -12.83
CA GLN A 143 -17.96 16.58 -11.64
C GLN A 143 -19.31 16.33 -10.94
N LEU A 144 -19.28 16.20 -9.62
CA LEU A 144 -20.50 16.28 -8.81
C LEU A 144 -21.07 17.69 -8.93
N VAL A 145 -22.39 17.79 -8.99
CA VAL A 145 -23.10 19.07 -9.03
C VAL A 145 -24.00 19.19 -7.81
N THR A 146 -24.59 20.36 -7.57
CA THR A 146 -25.52 20.56 -6.45
C THR A 146 -26.62 19.51 -6.40
N ALA A 147 -27.13 19.09 -7.57
CA ALA A 147 -28.16 18.06 -7.70
C ALA A 147 -27.66 16.63 -7.44
N SER A 148 -26.34 16.40 -7.35
CA SER A 148 -25.74 15.12 -6.94
C SER A 148 -25.86 14.88 -5.43
N TYR A 149 -26.10 15.93 -4.65
CA TYR A 149 -26.29 15.86 -3.19
C TYR A 149 -27.78 15.86 -2.86
N GLY A 150 -28.18 15.06 -1.85
CA GLY A 150 -29.55 15.04 -1.34
C GLY A 150 -30.10 16.42 -0.95
N ALA A 151 -31.42 16.56 -0.96
CA ALA A 151 -32.12 17.76 -0.50
C ALA A 151 -31.90 18.00 0.99
#